data_AF-J7Q392-F1
#
_entry.id   AF-J7Q392-F1
#
_cell.length_a   1.000
_cell.length_b   1.000
_cell.length_c   1.000
_cell.angle_alpha   90.00
_cell.angle_beta   90.00
_cell.angle_gamma   90.00
#
_symmetry.space_group_name_H-M   'P 1'
#
loop_
_entity.id
_entity.type
_entity.pdbx_description
1 polymer ?
#
loop_
_entity_poly.entity_id
_entity_poly.type
_entity_poly.pdbx_seq_one_letter_code
_entity_poly.pdbx_strand_id
1 'polypeptide(L)'
;LFRITPQPGVDPVEAAAAVAGESSTATWTVVWTDLLTACDIYRAKAYRVDPVPGTSDQFFAYIAYECDLFEEGSLANLTASIIGNVFGFKAVKALRLEDMRIPFAYLKTFQGPATGVIVERERLDKFGRPLLGATVKPKLGLSGKNYGRVVYEGLRGGLDFLKDDENINSQPFMRWKERFLYCMEGVNRAAASTGEVKGSYLNVTASTIEQMYERAEYAHAIGSVIVMVDLVIGYTAIQTMAIWARKAEMILHLHRAGNSTYARQKNHGINFRVICKWMRMCGVDHIHAGTVVGKLEGDPLMVRGFYNSLLLTQLKVNLAEGLFFDMDWASLRKCVPVASGGIHCGQMHQLLYYLGDDVVLQFGGGTIGHPDGIQAGATANRVALEAMVLARNEGRDYVGEGPEILRNAASTCGPLKAA
;
A
#
# COMPACT_ATOMS: atom_id res chain seq x y z
N LEU A 1 -17.67 -9.99 -0.98
CA LEU A 1 -17.48 -11.39 -1.44
C LEU A 1 -16.61 -12.10 -0.44
N PHE A 2 -17.11 -13.19 0.14
CA PHE A 2 -16.34 -14.08 1.00
C PHE A 2 -16.04 -15.40 0.29
N ARG A 3 -14.85 -15.94 0.50
CA ARG A 3 -14.53 -17.35 0.30
C ARG A 3 -14.80 -18.06 1.64
N ILE A 4 -15.75 -18.97 1.63
CA ILE A 4 -16.21 -19.70 2.82
C ILE A 4 -15.84 -21.17 2.68
N THR A 5 -15.27 -21.74 3.74
CA THR A 5 -15.14 -23.19 3.92
C THR A 5 -16.01 -23.59 5.12
N PRO A 6 -17.22 -24.12 4.91
CA PRO A 6 -18.08 -24.60 5.99
C PRO A 6 -17.44 -25.78 6.75
N GLN A 7 -17.88 -26.03 7.98
CA GLN A 7 -17.58 -27.30 8.65
C GLN A 7 -18.30 -28.48 7.97
N PRO A 8 -17.80 -29.72 8.11
CA PRO A 8 -18.51 -30.90 7.64
C PRO A 8 -19.95 -30.95 8.17
N GLY A 9 -20.91 -31.15 7.28
CA GLY A 9 -22.34 -31.20 7.61
C GLY A 9 -23.04 -29.84 7.66
N VAL A 10 -22.33 -28.72 7.52
CA VAL A 10 -22.94 -27.39 7.43
C VAL A 10 -23.24 -27.07 5.96
N ASP A 11 -24.49 -26.73 5.68
CA ASP A 11 -24.92 -26.32 4.34
C ASP A 11 -24.23 -25.00 3.90
N PRO A 12 -23.74 -24.88 2.65
CA PRO A 12 -23.06 -23.68 2.18
C PRO A 12 -23.94 -22.42 2.18
N VAL A 13 -25.25 -22.55 1.93
CA VAL A 13 -26.20 -21.41 1.97
C VAL A 13 -26.41 -20.98 3.41
N GLU A 14 -26.54 -21.92 4.35
CA GLU A 14 -26.62 -21.62 5.78
C GLU A 14 -25.34 -20.92 6.28
N ALA A 15 -24.16 -21.40 5.88
CA ALA A 15 -22.89 -20.74 6.23
C ALA A 15 -22.82 -19.30 5.69
N ALA A 16 -23.30 -19.06 4.46
CA ALA A 16 -23.38 -17.72 3.89
C ALA A 16 -24.40 -16.83 4.61
N ALA A 17 -25.56 -17.38 4.99
CA ALA A 17 -26.59 -16.69 5.76
C ALA A 17 -26.11 -16.32 7.16
N ALA A 18 -25.39 -17.21 7.84
CA ALA A 18 -24.77 -16.96 9.14
C ALA A 18 -23.76 -15.81 9.07
N VAL A 19 -22.88 -15.80 8.06
CA VAL A 19 -21.96 -14.67 7.83
C VAL A 19 -22.73 -13.39 7.57
N ALA A 20 -23.79 -13.40 6.75
CA ALA A 20 -24.61 -12.22 6.48
C ALA A 20 -25.31 -11.69 7.74
N GLY A 21 -25.94 -12.57 8.52
CA GLY A 21 -26.66 -12.21 9.73
C GLY A 21 -25.75 -11.57 10.77
N GLU A 22 -24.66 -12.23 11.13
CA GLU A 22 -23.76 -11.82 12.24
C GLU A 22 -22.73 -10.76 11.83
N SER A 23 -22.74 -10.33 10.57
CA SER A 23 -22.09 -9.09 10.12
C SER A 23 -23.08 -7.94 9.86
N SER A 24 -24.34 -8.09 10.27
CA SER A 24 -25.36 -7.04 10.20
C SER A 24 -26.17 -6.93 11.49
N THR A 25 -27.24 -7.72 11.63
CA THR A 25 -28.24 -7.51 12.71
C THR A 25 -28.61 -8.78 13.48
N ALA A 26 -28.16 -9.95 13.07
CA ALA A 26 -28.60 -11.22 13.66
C ALA A 26 -27.80 -11.58 14.93
N THR A 27 -28.40 -12.47 15.71
CA THR A 27 -27.74 -13.27 16.74
C THR A 27 -28.24 -14.72 16.66
N TRP A 28 -27.75 -15.60 17.53
CA TRP A 28 -27.98 -17.05 17.47
C TRP A 28 -29.43 -17.50 17.77
N THR A 29 -30.28 -16.62 18.31
CA THR A 29 -31.70 -16.91 18.60
C THR A 29 -32.59 -15.74 18.20
N VAL A 30 -33.86 -16.02 17.95
CA VAL A 30 -34.85 -14.98 17.59
C VAL A 30 -35.05 -14.04 18.77
N VAL A 31 -35.00 -12.74 18.49
CA VAL A 31 -35.27 -11.69 19.47
C VAL A 31 -36.47 -10.86 19.00
N TRP A 32 -37.45 -10.68 19.88
CA TRP A 32 -38.68 -9.94 19.53
C TRP A 32 -38.41 -8.45 19.25
N THR A 33 -37.27 -7.93 19.73
CA THR A 33 -36.85 -6.55 19.51
C THR A 33 -36.60 -6.22 18.03
N ASP A 34 -36.45 -7.22 17.17
CA ASP A 34 -36.47 -7.03 15.71
C ASP A 34 -37.73 -6.28 15.25
N LEU A 35 -38.89 -6.55 15.90
CA LEU A 35 -40.19 -5.95 15.59
C LEU A 35 -40.28 -4.46 15.94
N LEU A 36 -39.27 -3.91 16.63
CA LEU A 36 -39.17 -2.48 16.94
C LEU A 36 -38.42 -1.70 15.85
N THR A 37 -37.97 -2.36 14.79
CA THR A 37 -37.15 -1.77 13.72
C THR A 37 -37.71 -2.12 12.35
N ALA A 38 -37.27 -1.41 11.31
CA ALA A 38 -37.43 -1.83 9.92
C ALA A 38 -36.46 -2.99 9.58
N CYS A 39 -36.64 -4.12 10.26
CA CYS A 39 -35.70 -5.25 10.21
C CYS A 39 -35.53 -5.85 8.80
N ASP A 40 -36.52 -5.71 7.93
CA ASP A 40 -36.46 -6.08 6.52
C ASP A 40 -35.44 -5.25 5.73
N ILE A 41 -35.26 -3.97 6.09
CA ILE A 41 -34.25 -3.08 5.49
C ILE A 41 -32.85 -3.49 5.98
N TYR A 42 -32.63 -3.53 7.29
CA TYR A 42 -31.29 -3.59 7.89
C TYR A 42 -30.59 -4.96 7.83
N ARG A 43 -31.32 -6.07 7.69
CA ARG A 43 -30.69 -7.39 7.54
C ARG A 43 -29.81 -7.43 6.29
N ALA A 44 -28.56 -7.86 6.38
CA ALA A 44 -27.78 -8.16 5.17
C ALA A 44 -28.29 -9.43 4.50
N LYS A 45 -28.14 -9.53 3.17
CA LYS A 45 -28.65 -10.66 2.38
C LYS A 45 -27.53 -11.34 1.61
N ALA A 46 -27.29 -12.62 1.90
CA ALA A 46 -26.52 -13.48 1.01
C ALA A 46 -27.38 -13.80 -0.22
N TYR A 47 -26.96 -13.31 -1.40
CA TYR A 47 -27.79 -13.36 -2.61
C TYR A 47 -27.25 -14.30 -3.70
N ARG A 48 -26.03 -14.81 -3.54
CA ARG A 48 -25.39 -15.75 -4.46
C ARG A 48 -24.32 -16.56 -3.73
N VAL A 49 -24.31 -17.87 -3.96
CA VAL A 49 -23.32 -18.81 -3.41
C VAL A 49 -22.87 -19.73 -4.53
N ASP A 50 -21.61 -19.62 -4.95
CA ASP A 50 -21.04 -20.43 -6.03
C ASP A 50 -19.93 -21.34 -5.50
N PRO A 51 -19.76 -22.56 -6.03
CA PRO A 51 -18.57 -23.36 -5.73
C PRO A 51 -17.30 -22.68 -6.28
N VAL A 52 -16.21 -22.74 -5.53
CA VAL A 52 -14.90 -22.26 -5.97
C VAL A 52 -14.28 -23.30 -6.92
N PRO A 53 -13.84 -22.91 -8.14
CA PRO A 53 -13.17 -23.82 -9.06
C PRO A 53 -11.90 -24.47 -8.46
N GLY A 54 -11.76 -25.78 -8.66
CA GLY A 54 -10.58 -26.55 -8.21
C GLY A 54 -10.58 -26.94 -6.74
N THR A 55 -11.67 -26.72 -6.01
CA THR A 55 -11.85 -27.14 -4.61
C THR A 55 -13.23 -27.77 -4.42
N SER A 56 -13.36 -28.77 -3.54
CA SER A 56 -14.63 -29.47 -3.30
C SER A 56 -15.46 -28.91 -2.15
N ASP A 57 -14.86 -28.11 -1.25
CA ASP A 57 -15.46 -27.66 0.01
C ASP A 57 -15.43 -26.13 0.22
N GLN A 58 -15.08 -25.37 -0.82
CA GLN A 58 -15.04 -23.91 -0.75
C GLN A 58 -16.07 -23.26 -1.65
N PHE A 59 -16.66 -22.17 -1.15
CA PHE A 59 -17.71 -21.44 -1.83
C PHE A 59 -17.42 -19.94 -1.84
N PHE A 60 -17.77 -19.27 -2.92
CA PHE A 60 -17.86 -17.83 -3.01
C PHE A 60 -19.27 -17.37 -2.61
N ALA A 61 -19.37 -16.66 -1.49
CA ALA A 61 -20.61 -16.08 -1.01
C ALA A 61 -20.63 -14.55 -1.24
N TYR A 62 -21.68 -14.09 -1.91
CA TYR A 62 -21.93 -12.68 -2.17
C TYR A 62 -23.01 -12.17 -1.23
N ILE A 63 -22.67 -11.13 -0.47
CA ILE A 63 -23.53 -10.55 0.56
C ILE A 63 -23.72 -9.07 0.25
N ALA A 64 -24.97 -8.62 0.28
CA ALA A 64 -25.36 -7.23 0.14
C ALA A 64 -25.72 -6.65 1.52
N TYR A 65 -25.20 -5.46 1.80
CA TYR A 65 -25.40 -4.70 3.03
C TYR A 65 -26.05 -3.37 2.67
N GLU A 66 -27.03 -2.95 3.47
CA GLU A 66 -27.68 -1.64 3.30
C GLU A 66 -26.67 -0.51 3.62
N CYS A 67 -26.77 0.60 2.91
CA CYS A 67 -25.84 1.73 3.06
C CYS A 67 -25.89 2.31 4.48
N ASP A 68 -27.08 2.39 5.06
CA ASP A 68 -27.35 2.98 6.38
C ASP A 68 -26.78 2.19 7.56
N LEU A 69 -26.22 1.00 7.31
CA LEU A 69 -25.52 0.22 8.36
C LEU A 69 -24.17 0.82 8.74
N PHE A 70 -23.64 1.74 7.91
CA PHE A 70 -22.26 2.18 8.00
C PHE A 70 -22.15 3.66 8.34
N GLU A 71 -21.41 3.96 9.40
CA GLU A 71 -21.08 5.33 9.80
C GLU A 71 -20.27 6.04 8.70
N GLU A 72 -20.71 7.24 8.33
CA GLU A 72 -20.13 8.00 7.24
C GLU A 72 -18.65 8.31 7.48
N GLY A 73 -17.78 7.85 6.57
CA GLY A 73 -16.36 8.17 6.61
C GLY A 73 -15.60 7.41 7.70
N SER A 74 -16.15 6.32 8.24
CA SER A 74 -15.54 5.52 9.30
C SER A 74 -15.12 4.14 8.78
N LEU A 75 -13.82 3.93 8.57
CA LEU A 75 -13.32 2.58 8.25
C LEU A 75 -13.43 1.67 9.48
N ALA A 76 -13.25 2.21 10.69
CA ALA A 76 -13.41 1.47 11.93
C ALA A 76 -14.80 0.82 12.00
N ASN A 77 -15.86 1.59 11.77
CA ASN A 77 -17.23 1.07 11.76
C ASN A 77 -17.47 0.03 10.64
N LEU A 78 -17.07 0.34 9.39
CA LEU A 78 -17.17 -0.62 8.28
C LEU A 78 -16.52 -1.97 8.63
N THR A 79 -15.32 -1.94 9.19
CA THR A 79 -14.58 -3.16 9.54
C THR A 79 -15.16 -3.87 10.76
N ALA A 80 -15.71 -3.14 11.74
CA ALA A 80 -16.41 -3.74 12.88
C ALA A 80 -17.58 -4.63 12.42
N SER A 81 -18.37 -4.19 11.44
CA SER A 81 -19.46 -5.01 10.90
C SER A 81 -18.93 -6.16 10.03
N ILE A 82 -18.13 -5.86 9.01
CA ILE A 82 -17.80 -6.84 7.95
C ILE A 82 -16.84 -7.94 8.42
N ILE A 83 -15.90 -7.61 9.30
CA ILE A 83 -14.85 -8.54 9.74
C ILE A 83 -14.81 -8.75 11.26
N GLY A 84 -15.74 -8.16 12.02
CA GLY A 84 -15.67 -8.15 13.50
C GLY A 84 -15.68 -9.55 14.11
N ASN A 85 -16.76 -10.30 13.89
CA ASN A 85 -16.97 -11.58 14.59
C ASN A 85 -16.93 -12.80 13.65
N VAL A 86 -17.32 -12.63 12.38
CA VAL A 86 -17.64 -13.74 11.46
C VAL A 86 -16.48 -14.70 11.18
N PHE A 87 -15.23 -14.27 11.36
CA PHE A 87 -14.04 -15.11 11.17
C PHE A 87 -13.84 -16.14 12.29
N GLY A 88 -14.48 -15.97 13.45
CA GLY A 88 -14.40 -16.86 14.61
C GLY A 88 -15.54 -17.88 14.71
N PHE A 89 -16.43 -17.95 13.71
CA PHE A 89 -17.62 -18.80 13.78
C PHE A 89 -17.28 -20.29 13.77
N LYS A 90 -17.74 -21.04 14.77
CA LYS A 90 -17.47 -22.49 14.87
C LYS A 90 -17.94 -23.27 13.64
N ALA A 91 -19.07 -22.87 13.05
CA ALA A 91 -19.67 -23.50 11.87
C ALA A 91 -18.89 -23.24 10.57
N VAL A 92 -17.93 -22.32 10.58
CA VAL A 92 -17.09 -21.96 9.42
C VAL A 92 -15.64 -22.32 9.72
N LYS A 93 -15.12 -23.34 9.05
CA LYS A 93 -13.74 -23.83 9.22
C LYS A 93 -12.71 -22.79 8.79
N ALA A 94 -12.98 -22.07 7.69
CA ALA A 94 -12.15 -20.97 7.23
C ALA A 94 -12.99 -19.93 6.48
N LEU A 95 -12.62 -18.66 6.63
CA LEU A 95 -13.29 -17.54 5.99
C LEU A 95 -12.24 -16.59 5.44
N ARG A 96 -12.41 -16.13 4.20
CA ARG A 96 -11.56 -15.10 3.61
C ARG A 96 -12.38 -14.02 2.92
N LEU A 97 -12.17 -12.76 3.28
CA LEU A 97 -12.76 -11.62 2.56
C LEU A 97 -11.94 -11.36 1.30
N GLU A 98 -12.50 -11.67 0.13
CA GLU A 98 -11.78 -11.60 -1.14
C GLU A 98 -11.92 -10.22 -1.78
N ASP A 99 -13.12 -9.66 -1.85
CA ASP A 99 -13.34 -8.37 -2.50
C ASP A 99 -14.59 -7.66 -1.96
N MET A 100 -14.63 -6.34 -2.12
CA MET A 100 -15.75 -5.47 -1.73
C MET A 100 -16.08 -4.48 -2.84
N ARG A 101 -17.36 -4.31 -3.12
CA ARG A 101 -17.88 -3.18 -3.90
C ARG A 101 -18.30 -2.10 -2.92
N ILE A 102 -17.57 -0.98 -2.89
CA ILE A 102 -17.95 0.16 -2.07
C ILE A 102 -18.80 1.09 -2.94
N PRO A 103 -20.04 1.43 -2.54
CA PRO A 103 -20.93 2.24 -3.37
C PRO A 103 -20.45 3.69 -3.46
N PHE A 104 -20.78 4.35 -4.57
CA PHE A 104 -20.44 5.75 -4.82
C PHE A 104 -20.84 6.66 -3.66
N ALA A 105 -22.06 6.52 -3.14
CA ALA A 105 -22.59 7.31 -2.04
C ALA A 105 -21.70 7.22 -0.79
N TYR A 106 -21.30 6.01 -0.38
CA TYR A 106 -20.42 5.81 0.76
C TYR A 106 -18.99 6.30 0.49
N LEU A 107 -18.45 6.11 -0.72
CA LEU A 107 -17.13 6.67 -1.07
C LEU A 107 -17.08 8.19 -0.94
N LYS A 108 -18.18 8.90 -1.23
CA LYS A 108 -18.24 10.36 -1.12
C LYS A 108 -18.18 10.88 0.31
N THR A 109 -18.34 10.04 1.33
CA THR A 109 -18.17 10.42 2.73
C THR A 109 -16.69 10.38 3.17
N PHE A 110 -15.81 9.77 2.35
CA PHE A 110 -14.38 9.68 2.62
C PHE A 110 -13.60 10.76 1.86
N GLN A 111 -12.46 11.19 2.44
CA GLN A 111 -11.57 12.16 1.81
C GLN A 111 -10.86 11.60 0.56
N GLY A 112 -10.49 10.32 0.58
CA GLY A 112 -9.50 9.77 -0.35
C GLY A 112 -8.08 10.32 -0.11
N PRO A 113 -7.09 9.93 -0.95
CA PRO A 113 -5.67 10.27 -0.76
C PRO A 113 -5.42 11.76 -0.52
N ALA A 114 -4.64 12.11 0.50
CA ALA A 114 -4.34 13.47 0.91
C ALA A 114 -3.72 14.33 -0.21
N THR A 115 -2.86 13.74 -1.02
CA THR A 115 -2.19 14.35 -2.17
C THR A 115 -2.58 13.63 -3.45
N GLY A 116 -2.43 12.31 -3.48
CA GLY A 116 -2.64 11.44 -4.63
C GLY A 116 -1.64 11.65 -5.78
N VAL A 117 -1.64 10.71 -6.73
CA VAL A 117 -0.63 10.58 -7.81
C VAL A 117 -0.34 11.91 -8.53
N ILE A 118 -1.38 12.62 -8.96
CA ILE A 118 -1.24 13.80 -9.83
C ILE A 118 -0.53 14.95 -9.09
N VAL A 119 -1.09 15.36 -7.96
CA VAL A 119 -0.56 16.49 -7.17
C VAL A 119 0.80 16.14 -6.58
N GLU A 120 1.06 14.87 -6.27
CA GLU A 120 2.39 14.45 -5.83
C GLU A 120 3.43 14.70 -6.92
N ARG A 121 3.16 14.28 -8.16
CA ARG A 121 4.09 14.51 -9.27
C ARG A 121 4.31 15.99 -9.55
N GLU A 122 3.25 16.80 -9.45
CA GLU A 122 3.32 18.27 -9.57
C GLU A 122 4.20 18.88 -8.48
N ARG A 123 4.01 18.49 -7.20
CA ARG A 123 4.81 18.98 -6.08
C ARG A 123 6.29 18.60 -6.19
N LEU A 124 6.59 17.46 -6.79
CA LEU A 124 7.96 16.96 -6.95
C LEU A 124 8.62 17.42 -8.25
N ASP A 125 7.84 17.95 -9.20
CA ASP A 125 8.21 18.23 -10.59
C ASP A 125 8.83 17.00 -11.29
N LYS A 126 8.16 15.83 -11.19
CA LYS A 126 8.69 14.55 -11.68
C LYS A 126 7.66 13.75 -12.48
N PHE A 127 7.90 13.67 -13.79
CA PHE A 127 6.97 13.07 -14.76
C PHE A 127 7.66 12.03 -15.66
N GLY A 128 6.86 11.17 -16.29
CA GLY A 128 7.31 10.27 -17.36
C GLY A 128 8.10 9.04 -16.91
N ARG A 129 8.32 8.84 -15.60
CA ARG A 129 8.96 7.65 -15.04
C ARG A 129 8.44 7.30 -13.63
N PRO A 130 8.65 6.05 -13.18
CA PRO A 130 8.60 5.70 -11.78
C PRO A 130 9.47 6.60 -10.90
N LEU A 131 9.02 6.80 -9.66
CA LEU A 131 9.82 7.44 -8.62
C LEU A 131 10.77 6.40 -8.01
N LEU A 132 11.95 6.83 -7.59
CA LEU A 132 12.97 5.96 -6.99
C LEU A 132 13.11 6.23 -5.50
N GLY A 133 13.09 5.16 -4.71
CA GLY A 133 13.29 5.22 -3.26
C GLY A 133 14.33 4.24 -2.74
N ALA A 134 14.77 4.40 -1.50
CA ALA A 134 15.50 3.37 -0.77
C ALA A 134 15.21 3.41 0.73
N THR A 135 15.03 2.25 1.35
CA THR A 135 15.01 2.15 2.82
C THR A 135 16.44 2.17 3.34
N VAL A 136 16.73 3.06 4.30
CA VAL A 136 18.03 3.11 4.99
C VAL A 136 18.34 1.76 5.64
N LYS A 137 19.62 1.35 5.63
CA LYS A 137 20.13 0.10 6.20
C LYS A 137 21.40 0.34 7.04
N PRO A 138 21.69 -0.47 8.07
CA PRO A 138 20.87 -1.60 8.59
C PRO A 138 19.53 -1.13 9.13
N LYS A 139 18.57 -2.07 9.34
CA LYS A 139 17.20 -1.70 9.77
C LYS A 139 17.22 -0.88 11.06
N LEU A 140 18.02 -1.30 12.05
CA LEU A 140 18.16 -0.67 13.36
C LEU A 140 19.65 -0.48 13.69
N GLY A 141 19.95 0.48 14.56
CA GLY A 141 21.29 0.66 15.16
C GLY A 141 22.11 1.85 14.65
N LEU A 142 21.69 2.54 13.58
CA LEU A 142 22.33 3.80 13.17
C LEU A 142 21.95 4.95 14.12
N SER A 143 22.90 5.85 14.38
CA SER A 143 22.64 7.14 15.04
C SER A 143 21.98 8.14 14.07
N GLY A 144 21.37 9.21 14.60
CA GLY A 144 20.72 10.26 13.79
C GLY A 144 21.66 10.87 12.73
N LYS A 145 22.89 11.18 13.11
CA LYS A 145 23.92 11.74 12.21
C LYS A 145 24.24 10.79 11.05
N ASN A 146 24.44 9.50 11.34
CA ASN A 146 24.75 8.51 10.31
C ASN A 146 23.52 8.19 9.44
N TYR A 147 22.31 8.28 9.99
CA TYR A 147 21.08 8.21 9.21
C TYR A 147 21.02 9.34 8.16
N GLY A 148 21.25 10.58 8.58
CA GLY A 148 21.31 11.74 7.69
C GLY A 148 22.41 11.64 6.63
N ARG A 149 23.56 11.06 6.98
CA ARG A 149 24.63 10.74 6.01
C ARG A 149 24.11 9.81 4.92
N VAL A 150 23.51 8.68 5.27
CA VAL A 150 22.98 7.71 4.28
C VAL A 150 21.92 8.36 3.40
N VAL A 151 21.02 9.15 3.99
CA VAL A 151 20.00 9.92 3.25
C VAL A 151 20.64 10.85 2.22
N TYR A 152 21.63 11.64 2.63
CA TYR A 152 22.34 12.52 1.71
C TYR A 152 23.00 11.77 0.55
N GLU A 153 23.78 10.72 0.85
CA GLU A 153 24.52 9.98 -0.17
C GLU A 153 23.56 9.34 -1.19
N GLY A 154 22.45 8.75 -0.74
CA GLY A 154 21.47 8.13 -1.63
C GLY A 154 20.71 9.13 -2.49
N LEU A 155 20.28 10.27 -1.92
CA LEU A 155 19.56 11.31 -2.68
C LEU A 155 20.45 12.01 -3.69
N ARG A 156 21.69 12.33 -3.31
CA ARG A 156 22.67 12.96 -4.21
C ARG A 156 23.03 12.06 -5.38
N GLY A 157 23.09 10.74 -5.16
CA GLY A 157 23.35 9.77 -6.22
C GLY A 157 22.20 9.57 -7.21
N GLY A 158 21.03 10.18 -7.00
CA GLY A 158 19.95 10.22 -8.01
C GLY A 158 18.61 9.62 -7.57
N LEU A 159 18.50 9.10 -6.34
CA LEU A 159 17.19 8.70 -5.80
C LEU A 159 16.29 9.92 -5.58
N ASP A 160 14.98 9.73 -5.76
CA ASP A 160 13.99 10.76 -5.44
C ASP A 160 13.75 10.81 -3.93
N PHE A 161 13.77 9.63 -3.30
CA PHE A 161 13.47 9.45 -1.90
C PHE A 161 14.42 8.49 -1.18
N LEU A 162 14.57 8.70 0.13
CA LEU A 162 14.86 7.61 1.07
C LEU A 162 13.69 7.42 2.02
N LYS A 163 13.78 6.46 2.93
CA LYS A 163 12.82 6.30 4.02
C LYS A 163 13.44 5.71 5.26
N ASP A 164 12.85 6.10 6.38
CA ASP A 164 12.96 5.35 7.62
C ASP A 164 12.52 3.89 7.40
N ASP A 165 13.13 2.95 8.10
CA ASP A 165 12.64 1.57 8.16
C ASP A 165 11.34 1.51 8.99
N GLU A 166 10.45 0.54 8.75
CA GLU A 166 9.15 0.49 9.44
C GLU A 166 9.28 0.34 10.97
N ASN A 167 10.41 -0.22 11.42
CA ASN A 167 10.71 -0.36 12.83
C ASN A 167 11.65 0.73 13.38
N ILE A 168 11.97 1.77 12.59
CA ILE A 168 12.65 2.97 13.09
C ILE A 168 11.60 3.98 13.55
N ASN A 169 11.47 4.15 14.86
CA ASN A 169 10.55 5.12 15.46
C ASN A 169 11.36 6.09 16.33
N SER A 170 11.59 5.73 17.60
CA SER A 170 12.47 6.48 18.51
C SER A 170 13.05 5.56 19.58
N GLN A 171 14.25 5.05 19.32
CA GLN A 171 14.91 4.05 20.15
C GLN A 171 16.06 4.64 20.97
N PRO A 172 16.60 3.91 21.97
CA PRO A 172 17.76 4.36 22.73
C PRO A 172 18.98 4.73 21.88
N PHE A 173 19.21 4.06 20.74
CA PHE A 173 20.33 4.32 19.85
C PHE A 173 20.14 5.54 18.92
N MET A 174 18.90 6.03 18.78
CA MET A 174 18.56 7.18 17.94
C MET A 174 17.17 7.70 18.29
N ARG A 175 17.12 8.90 18.88
CA ARG A 175 15.85 9.59 19.14
C ARG A 175 15.36 10.27 17.86
N TRP A 176 14.04 10.34 17.71
CA TRP A 176 13.44 10.76 16.44
C TRP A 176 13.77 12.20 16.05
N LYS A 177 13.86 13.14 17.00
CA LYS A 177 14.21 14.55 16.72
C LYS A 177 15.61 14.67 16.10
N GLU A 178 16.59 13.92 16.63
CA GLU A 178 17.95 13.86 16.06
C GLU A 178 17.91 13.39 14.61
N ARG A 179 17.19 12.29 14.35
CA ARG A 179 17.04 11.73 13.00
C ARG A 179 16.43 12.73 12.05
N PHE A 180 15.33 13.38 12.43
CA PHE A 180 14.60 14.31 11.57
C PHE A 180 15.47 15.48 11.15
N LEU A 181 16.21 16.09 12.09
CA LEU A 181 17.11 17.20 11.79
C LEU A 181 18.24 16.81 10.84
N TYR A 182 18.97 15.72 11.13
CA TYR A 182 20.07 15.27 10.26
C TYR A 182 19.58 14.77 8.89
N CYS A 183 18.38 14.16 8.82
CA CYS A 183 17.75 13.80 7.56
C CYS A 183 17.44 15.05 6.73
N MET A 184 16.83 16.09 7.33
CA MET A 184 16.51 17.32 6.60
C MET A 184 17.74 18.11 6.16
N GLU A 185 18.82 18.07 6.93
CA GLU A 185 20.13 18.57 6.45
C GLU A 185 20.56 17.79 5.20
N GLY A 186 20.50 16.45 5.24
CA GLY A 186 20.85 15.60 4.11
C GLY A 186 19.98 15.83 2.86
N VAL A 187 18.67 15.99 3.05
CA VAL A 187 17.70 16.30 1.98
C VAL A 187 18.04 17.63 1.32
N ASN A 188 18.19 18.70 2.10
CA ASN A 188 18.46 20.03 1.56
C ASN A 188 19.82 20.11 0.85
N ARG A 189 20.86 19.46 1.40
CA ARG A 189 22.17 19.39 0.72
C ARG A 189 22.09 18.63 -0.61
N ALA A 190 21.32 17.54 -0.67
CA ALA A 190 21.13 16.80 -1.91
C ALA A 190 20.36 17.64 -2.93
N ALA A 191 19.24 18.26 -2.54
CA ALA A 191 18.45 19.14 -3.39
C ALA A 191 19.27 20.31 -3.96
N ALA A 192 20.06 20.99 -3.11
CA ALA A 192 20.96 22.07 -3.56
C ALA A 192 22.04 21.57 -4.54
N SER A 193 22.48 20.32 -4.42
CA SER A 193 23.52 19.75 -5.31
C SER A 193 22.99 19.23 -6.64
N THR A 194 21.69 18.88 -6.73
CA THR A 194 21.10 18.28 -7.93
C THR A 194 20.08 19.18 -8.63
N GLY A 195 19.58 20.21 -7.96
CA GLY A 195 18.48 21.05 -8.47
C GLY A 195 17.12 20.32 -8.53
N GLU A 196 16.99 19.16 -7.87
CA GLU A 196 15.73 18.40 -7.85
C GLU A 196 15.08 18.49 -6.46
N VAL A 197 13.74 18.45 -6.40
CA VAL A 197 13.03 18.22 -5.14
C VAL A 197 13.39 16.83 -4.61
N LYS A 198 13.78 16.73 -3.33
CA LYS A 198 14.15 15.48 -2.66
C LYS A 198 13.34 15.31 -1.37
N GLY A 199 13.26 14.08 -0.88
CA GLY A 199 12.66 13.81 0.43
C GLY A 199 13.18 12.53 1.09
N SER A 200 12.88 12.37 2.37
CA SER A 200 13.01 11.09 3.05
C SER A 200 11.77 10.86 3.90
N TYR A 201 11.17 9.67 3.85
CA TYR A 201 9.92 9.42 4.57
C TYR A 201 10.22 9.34 6.07
N LEU A 202 9.94 10.43 6.79
CA LEU A 202 10.14 10.53 8.22
C LEU A 202 9.05 9.74 8.94
N ASN A 203 9.41 8.70 9.69
CA ASN A 203 8.45 7.82 10.33
C ASN A 203 7.86 8.46 11.60
N VAL A 204 6.58 8.80 11.52
CA VAL A 204 5.82 9.42 12.61
C VAL A 204 5.04 8.41 13.46
N THR A 205 5.08 7.11 13.13
CA THR A 205 4.49 6.03 13.95
C THR A 205 4.97 6.11 15.39
N ALA A 206 4.02 6.18 16.32
CA ALA A 206 4.26 6.27 17.76
C ALA A 206 3.18 5.49 18.53
N SER A 207 3.33 5.37 19.86
CA SER A 207 2.40 4.59 20.69
C SER A 207 1.07 5.31 20.97
N THR A 208 1.03 6.64 20.90
CA THR A 208 -0.19 7.43 21.12
C THR A 208 -0.35 8.46 20.01
N ILE A 209 -1.60 8.91 19.79
CA ILE A 209 -1.90 9.86 18.73
C ILE A 209 -1.27 11.23 19.00
N GLU A 210 -1.11 11.63 20.27
CA GLU A 210 -0.45 12.87 20.68
C GLU A 210 1.02 12.87 20.26
N GLN A 211 1.72 11.75 20.45
CA GLN A 211 3.11 11.60 20.02
C GLN A 211 3.24 11.54 18.49
N MET A 212 2.25 10.94 17.80
CA MET A 212 2.22 10.95 16.34
C MET A 212 2.06 12.38 15.81
N TYR A 213 1.13 13.16 16.37
CA TYR A 213 0.98 14.57 16.05
C TYR A 213 2.24 15.36 16.35
N GLU A 214 2.88 15.18 17.52
CA GLU A 214 4.13 15.88 17.84
C GLU A 214 5.20 15.65 16.76
N ARG A 215 5.35 14.41 16.29
CA ARG A 215 6.32 14.08 15.23
C ARG A 215 5.92 14.66 13.88
N ALA A 216 4.64 14.55 13.53
CA ALA A 216 4.11 15.03 12.26
C ALA A 216 4.21 16.57 12.15
N GLU A 217 3.82 17.29 13.19
CA GLU A 217 3.97 18.74 13.29
C GLU A 217 5.44 19.16 13.25
N TYR A 218 6.33 18.42 13.91
CA TYR A 218 7.76 18.71 13.83
C TYR A 218 8.30 18.49 12.41
N ALA A 219 7.90 17.41 11.72
CA ALA A 219 8.28 17.16 10.32
C ALA A 219 7.77 18.25 9.37
N HIS A 220 6.54 18.75 9.60
CA HIS A 220 5.98 19.89 8.88
C HIS A 220 6.77 21.18 9.16
N ALA A 221 7.06 21.48 10.42
CA ALA A 221 7.78 22.69 10.83
C ALA A 221 9.20 22.80 10.26
N ILE A 222 9.87 21.66 10.03
CA ILE A 222 11.20 21.61 9.40
C ILE A 222 11.16 21.48 7.87
N GLY A 223 9.98 21.56 7.25
CA GLY A 223 9.80 21.61 5.80
C GLY A 223 9.97 20.27 5.08
N SER A 224 9.68 19.13 5.73
CA SER A 224 9.63 17.85 5.00
C SER A 224 8.49 17.86 3.98
N VAL A 225 8.71 17.23 2.81
CA VAL A 225 7.67 17.04 1.79
C VAL A 225 6.80 15.80 2.04
N ILE A 226 7.28 14.87 2.88
CA ILE A 226 6.70 13.55 3.06
C ILE A 226 6.97 12.99 4.47
N VAL A 227 5.97 12.29 5.03
CA VAL A 227 6.10 11.47 6.24
C VAL A 227 5.62 10.05 5.95
N MET A 228 5.95 9.10 6.84
CA MET A 228 5.38 7.76 6.78
C MET A 228 4.73 7.31 8.08
N VAL A 229 3.75 6.43 7.92
CA VAL A 229 3.07 5.68 8.98
C VAL A 229 3.09 4.19 8.68
N ASP A 230 2.96 3.37 9.72
CA ASP A 230 2.89 1.92 9.61
C ASP A 230 1.46 1.44 9.85
N LEU A 231 0.98 0.46 9.07
CA LEU A 231 -0.37 -0.10 9.17
C LEU A 231 -0.76 -0.57 10.59
N VAL A 232 0.23 -0.95 11.40
CA VAL A 232 0.04 -1.41 12.79
C VAL A 232 -0.50 -0.33 13.74
N ILE A 233 -0.49 0.95 13.37
CA ILE A 233 -1.11 2.02 14.19
C ILE A 233 -2.64 1.93 14.21
N GLY A 234 -3.24 1.16 13.29
CA GLY A 234 -4.69 0.97 13.19
C GLY A 234 -5.41 2.04 12.37
N TYR A 235 -6.61 1.69 11.92
CA TYR A 235 -7.36 2.46 10.91
C TYR A 235 -7.75 3.86 11.39
N THR A 236 -8.15 4.02 12.66
CA THR A 236 -8.50 5.32 13.24
C THR A 236 -7.31 6.28 13.19
N ALA A 237 -6.13 5.83 13.61
CA ALA A 237 -4.93 6.68 13.56
C ALA A 237 -4.51 6.97 12.11
N ILE A 238 -4.64 6.03 11.18
CA ILE A 238 -4.36 6.26 9.75
C ILE A 238 -5.30 7.33 9.18
N GLN A 239 -6.61 7.26 9.44
CA GLN A 239 -7.56 8.27 8.99
C GLN A 239 -7.25 9.64 9.58
N THR A 240 -6.94 9.70 10.88
CA THR A 240 -6.50 10.93 11.56
C THR A 240 -5.27 11.53 10.87
N MET A 241 -4.25 10.72 10.58
CA MET A 241 -3.04 11.18 9.90
C MET A 241 -3.29 11.59 8.44
N ALA A 242 -4.21 10.95 7.73
CA ALA A 242 -4.58 11.33 6.36
C ALA A 242 -5.32 12.67 6.29
N ILE A 243 -6.20 12.95 7.27
CA ILE A 243 -6.86 14.25 7.42
C ILE A 243 -5.84 15.33 7.76
N TRP A 244 -4.93 15.03 8.71
CA TRP A 244 -3.83 15.93 9.04
C TRP A 244 -2.95 16.22 7.83
N ALA A 245 -2.54 15.18 7.09
CA ALA A 245 -1.66 15.30 5.94
C ALA A 245 -2.25 16.21 4.86
N ARG A 246 -3.56 16.12 4.59
CA ARG A 246 -4.26 17.04 3.69
C ARG A 246 -4.17 18.49 4.18
N LYS A 247 -4.42 18.73 5.47
CA LYS A 247 -4.42 20.09 6.07
C LYS A 247 -3.01 20.70 6.12
N ALA A 248 -2.01 19.88 6.42
CA ALA A 248 -0.60 20.28 6.51
C ALA A 248 0.15 20.22 5.17
N GLU A 249 -0.58 19.95 4.06
CA GLU A 249 -0.02 19.80 2.71
C GLU A 249 1.11 18.77 2.60
N MET A 250 1.05 17.72 3.41
CA MET A 250 2.07 16.68 3.54
C MET A 250 1.72 15.45 2.69
N ILE A 251 2.71 14.84 2.02
CA ILE A 251 2.52 13.53 1.39
C ILE A 251 2.56 12.43 2.47
N LEU A 252 1.59 11.51 2.45
CA LEU A 252 1.47 10.46 3.46
C LEU A 252 1.78 9.06 2.90
N HIS A 253 2.94 8.52 3.26
CA HIS A 253 3.33 7.16 2.91
C HIS A 253 2.84 6.11 3.92
N LEU A 254 2.19 5.04 3.46
CA LEU A 254 1.82 3.90 4.29
C LEU A 254 2.71 2.69 4.03
N HIS A 255 3.45 2.27 5.06
CA HIS A 255 4.08 0.96 5.09
C HIS A 255 3.11 -0.10 5.65
N ARG A 256 2.97 -1.23 4.95
CA ARG A 256 1.96 -2.27 5.29
C ARG A 256 2.40 -3.27 6.37
N ALA A 257 3.11 -2.80 7.40
CA ALA A 257 3.59 -3.67 8.49
C ALA A 257 2.43 -4.51 9.08
N GLY A 258 2.66 -5.80 9.27
CA GLY A 258 1.64 -6.73 9.78
C GLY A 258 0.63 -7.26 8.76
N ASN A 259 0.48 -6.68 7.56
CA ASN A 259 -0.52 -7.12 6.57
C ASN A 259 -0.51 -8.63 6.28
N SER A 260 0.68 -9.22 6.12
CA SER A 260 0.81 -10.62 5.72
C SER A 260 0.36 -11.62 6.79
N THR A 261 0.06 -11.19 8.01
CA THR A 261 -0.50 -12.08 9.05
C THR A 261 -1.90 -12.59 8.67
N TYR A 262 -2.68 -11.80 7.94
CA TYR A 262 -4.01 -12.15 7.48
C TYR A 262 -4.17 -12.14 5.94
N ALA A 263 -3.20 -11.60 5.19
CA ALA A 263 -3.32 -11.52 3.73
C ALA A 263 -2.66 -12.66 2.95
N ARG A 264 -1.76 -13.44 3.59
CA ARG A 264 -0.91 -14.42 2.90
C ARG A 264 -1.68 -15.67 2.46
N GLN A 265 -2.49 -16.23 3.35
CA GLN A 265 -3.14 -17.51 3.11
C GLN A 265 -4.37 -17.35 2.22
N LYS A 266 -4.58 -18.28 1.29
CA LYS A 266 -5.70 -18.22 0.32
C LYS A 266 -7.02 -18.71 0.91
N ASN A 267 -6.97 -19.55 1.95
CA ASN A 267 -8.15 -20.11 2.59
C ASN A 267 -8.76 -19.20 3.67
N HIS A 268 -7.95 -18.40 4.37
CA HIS A 268 -8.41 -17.61 5.52
C HIS A 268 -7.80 -16.19 5.53
N GLY A 269 -8.57 -15.21 6.00
CA GLY A 269 -8.11 -13.84 6.29
C GLY A 269 -8.66 -12.77 5.34
N ILE A 270 -7.87 -11.79 4.95
CA ILE A 270 -8.34 -10.65 4.14
C ILE A 270 -7.41 -10.49 2.96
N ASN A 271 -7.95 -10.58 1.74
CA ASN A 271 -7.13 -10.35 0.56
C ASN A 271 -6.61 -8.90 0.53
N PHE A 272 -5.34 -8.72 0.16
CA PHE A 272 -4.72 -7.40 0.16
C PHE A 272 -5.43 -6.37 -0.73
N ARG A 273 -6.16 -6.78 -1.78
CA ARG A 273 -6.97 -5.84 -2.59
C ARG A 273 -8.02 -5.09 -1.77
N VAL A 274 -8.58 -5.75 -0.75
CA VAL A 274 -9.57 -5.13 0.15
C VAL A 274 -8.87 -4.07 1.01
N ILE A 275 -7.67 -4.37 1.51
CA ILE A 275 -6.83 -3.40 2.22
C ILE A 275 -6.44 -2.23 1.32
N CYS A 276 -6.11 -2.46 0.05
CA CYS A 276 -5.88 -1.38 -0.93
C CYS A 276 -7.09 -0.46 -1.02
N LYS A 277 -8.30 -1.02 -1.12
CA LYS A 277 -9.52 -0.23 -1.20
C LYS A 277 -9.74 0.61 0.06
N TRP A 278 -9.61 -0.02 1.22
CA TRP A 278 -9.75 0.63 2.53
C TRP A 278 -8.73 1.75 2.74
N MET A 279 -7.46 1.53 2.39
CA MET A 279 -6.42 2.54 2.59
C MET A 279 -6.54 3.71 1.59
N ARG A 280 -7.01 3.44 0.36
CA ARG A 280 -7.38 4.50 -0.58
C ARG A 280 -8.55 5.34 -0.05
N MET A 281 -9.55 4.72 0.58
CA MET A 281 -10.63 5.44 1.26
C MET A 281 -10.12 6.25 2.45
N CYS A 282 -9.29 5.66 3.32
CA CYS A 282 -8.71 6.35 4.48
C CYS A 282 -7.89 7.58 4.09
N GLY A 283 -7.21 7.51 2.95
CA GLY A 283 -6.58 8.67 2.33
C GLY A 283 -5.07 8.73 2.42
N VAL A 284 -4.40 7.57 2.42
CA VAL A 284 -2.94 7.52 2.27
C VAL A 284 -2.53 7.77 0.81
N ASP A 285 -1.39 8.40 0.60
CA ASP A 285 -0.88 8.73 -0.73
C ASP A 285 -0.11 7.58 -1.34
N HIS A 286 0.69 6.89 -0.53
CA HIS A 286 1.41 5.69 -0.96
C HIS A 286 0.97 4.47 -0.20
N ILE A 287 1.02 3.30 -0.83
CA ILE A 287 0.96 2.02 -0.14
C ILE A 287 1.87 0.98 -0.81
N HIS A 288 2.56 0.17 -0.01
CA HIS A 288 3.35 -0.96 -0.51
C HIS A 288 2.44 -2.01 -1.17
N ALA A 289 2.61 -2.27 -2.46
CA ALA A 289 1.70 -3.10 -3.25
C ALA A 289 2.34 -4.36 -3.87
N GLY A 290 3.59 -4.66 -3.51
CA GLY A 290 4.32 -5.84 -4.00
C GLY A 290 5.17 -5.56 -5.23
N THR A 291 6.08 -6.50 -5.53
CA THR A 291 7.14 -6.33 -6.53
C THR A 291 7.10 -7.37 -7.65
N VAL A 292 6.31 -8.43 -7.51
CA VAL A 292 6.31 -9.64 -8.36
C VAL A 292 7.61 -10.45 -8.27
N VAL A 293 8.75 -9.83 -8.61
CA VAL A 293 10.06 -10.48 -8.76
C VAL A 293 11.00 -10.31 -7.56
N GLY A 294 10.54 -9.63 -6.51
CA GLY A 294 11.32 -9.43 -5.29
C GLY A 294 11.20 -10.59 -4.30
N LYS A 295 11.69 -10.36 -3.08
CA LYS A 295 11.76 -11.41 -2.04
C LYS A 295 10.44 -11.72 -1.32
N LEU A 296 9.39 -10.92 -1.55
CA LEU A 296 8.09 -11.04 -0.88
C LEU A 296 7.07 -11.63 -1.86
N GLU A 297 6.11 -12.39 -1.34
CA GLU A 297 5.00 -12.96 -2.12
C GLU A 297 4.32 -11.92 -3.01
N GLY A 298 4.04 -12.28 -4.26
CA GLY A 298 3.34 -11.41 -5.20
C GLY A 298 3.11 -12.08 -6.55
N ASP A 299 2.05 -12.88 -6.68
CA ASP A 299 1.61 -13.39 -7.98
C ASP A 299 1.36 -12.22 -8.96
N PRO A 300 1.86 -12.28 -10.21
CA PRO A 300 1.76 -11.18 -11.17
C PRO A 300 0.33 -10.69 -11.42
N LEU A 301 -0.65 -11.59 -11.49
CA LEU A 301 -2.05 -11.23 -11.76
C LEU A 301 -2.70 -10.59 -10.55
N MET A 302 -2.43 -11.11 -9.35
CA MET A 302 -2.91 -10.51 -8.10
C MET A 302 -2.30 -9.13 -7.87
N VAL A 303 -1.00 -8.97 -8.11
CA VAL A 303 -0.32 -7.67 -7.97
C VAL A 303 -0.92 -6.65 -8.95
N ARG A 304 -1.19 -7.04 -10.21
CA ARG A 304 -1.88 -6.18 -11.16
C ARG A 304 -3.26 -5.74 -10.68
N GLY A 305 -4.04 -6.65 -10.11
CA GLY A 305 -5.34 -6.31 -9.49
C GLY A 305 -5.21 -5.30 -8.32
N PHE A 306 -4.13 -5.39 -7.53
CA PHE A 306 -3.85 -4.41 -6.46
C PHE A 306 -3.54 -3.03 -7.04
N TYR A 307 -2.68 -2.97 -8.06
CA TYR A 307 -2.31 -1.71 -8.72
C TYR A 307 -3.52 -1.07 -9.39
N ASN A 308 -4.34 -1.86 -10.08
CA ASN A 308 -5.59 -1.40 -10.69
C ASN A 308 -6.54 -0.81 -9.65
N SER A 309 -6.68 -1.45 -8.48
CA SER A 309 -7.49 -0.94 -7.37
C SER A 309 -7.01 0.43 -6.85
N LEU A 310 -5.71 0.71 -6.91
CA LEU A 310 -5.12 1.95 -6.40
C LEU A 310 -5.09 3.08 -7.45
N LEU A 311 -4.93 2.75 -8.73
CA LEU A 311 -4.66 3.71 -9.80
C LEU A 311 -5.83 4.01 -10.73
N LEU A 312 -6.78 3.09 -10.91
CA LEU A 312 -7.90 3.32 -11.83
C LEU A 312 -8.99 4.20 -11.19
N THR A 313 -9.74 4.91 -12.03
CA THR A 313 -10.94 5.68 -11.62
C THR A 313 -12.19 4.79 -11.56
N GLN A 314 -12.19 3.69 -12.30
CA GLN A 314 -13.24 2.68 -12.31
C GLN A 314 -12.61 1.30 -12.42
N LEU A 315 -13.20 0.32 -11.77
CA LEU A 315 -12.85 -1.08 -11.84
C LEU A 315 -13.94 -1.82 -12.60
N LYS A 316 -13.50 -2.72 -13.48
CA LYS A 316 -14.36 -3.70 -14.13
C LYS A 316 -14.05 -5.09 -13.60
N VAL A 317 -15.06 -5.97 -13.61
CA VAL A 317 -14.85 -7.38 -13.27
C VAL A 317 -13.74 -7.95 -14.15
N ASN A 318 -12.72 -8.48 -13.48
CA ASN A 318 -11.62 -9.22 -14.08
C ASN A 318 -11.19 -10.31 -13.11
N LEU A 319 -11.75 -11.51 -13.29
CA LEU A 319 -11.55 -12.62 -12.37
C LEU A 319 -10.11 -13.13 -12.34
N ALA A 320 -9.36 -12.98 -13.45
CA ALA A 320 -7.96 -13.37 -13.52
C ALA A 320 -7.09 -12.52 -12.59
N GLU A 321 -7.39 -11.22 -12.47
CA GLU A 321 -6.74 -10.28 -11.55
C GLU A 321 -7.41 -10.26 -10.16
N GLY A 322 -8.46 -11.06 -9.97
CA GLY A 322 -9.22 -11.14 -8.72
C GLY A 322 -10.09 -9.92 -8.43
N LEU A 323 -10.51 -9.17 -9.46
CA LEU A 323 -11.49 -8.10 -9.35
C LEU A 323 -12.89 -8.70 -9.58
N PHE A 324 -13.67 -8.83 -8.51
CA PHE A 324 -14.96 -9.54 -8.54
C PHE A 324 -16.17 -8.61 -8.75
N PHE A 325 -15.95 -7.30 -8.63
CA PHE A 325 -17.02 -6.31 -8.76
C PHE A 325 -16.62 -5.17 -9.68
N ASP A 326 -17.59 -4.72 -10.48
CA ASP A 326 -17.58 -3.38 -11.05
C ASP A 326 -17.66 -2.35 -9.90
N MET A 327 -16.83 -1.31 -9.95
CA MET A 327 -16.77 -0.30 -8.89
C MET A 327 -16.24 1.02 -9.42
N ASP A 328 -17.00 2.10 -9.26
CA ASP A 328 -16.53 3.47 -9.52
C ASP A 328 -15.85 4.03 -8.26
N TRP A 329 -14.77 4.80 -8.42
CA TRP A 329 -14.01 5.38 -7.30
C TRP A 329 -14.56 6.73 -6.80
N ALA A 330 -15.71 7.18 -7.29
CA ALA A 330 -16.36 8.45 -6.95
C ALA A 330 -15.42 9.67 -7.04
N SER A 331 -14.50 9.63 -8.00
CA SER A 331 -13.42 10.61 -8.18
C SER A 331 -12.48 10.76 -6.98
N LEU A 332 -12.43 9.80 -6.06
CA LEU A 332 -11.36 9.74 -5.06
C LEU A 332 -10.01 9.68 -5.78
N ARG A 333 -9.05 10.46 -5.28
CA ARG A 333 -7.70 10.53 -5.85
C ARG A 333 -7.06 9.13 -5.95
N LYS A 334 -6.15 8.99 -6.89
CA LYS A 334 -5.35 7.76 -7.07
C LYS A 334 -4.31 7.65 -5.95
N CYS A 335 -4.06 6.44 -5.48
CA CYS A 335 -3.02 6.14 -4.49
C CYS A 335 -1.81 5.53 -5.22
N VAL A 336 -0.60 6.00 -4.93
CA VAL A 336 0.63 5.52 -5.58
C VAL A 336 1.03 4.16 -4.97
N PRO A 337 1.04 3.07 -5.76
CA PRO A 337 1.62 1.82 -5.33
C PRO A 337 3.14 1.94 -5.15
N VAL A 338 3.68 1.21 -4.17
CA VAL A 338 5.12 1.14 -3.90
C VAL A 338 5.61 -0.29 -4.04
N ALA A 339 6.61 -0.49 -4.89
CA ALA A 339 7.29 -1.76 -5.10
C ALA A 339 8.58 -1.79 -4.29
N SER A 340 8.60 -2.56 -3.20
CA SER A 340 9.73 -2.61 -2.27
C SER A 340 10.03 -4.03 -1.79
N GLY A 341 11.32 -4.34 -1.66
CA GLY A 341 11.80 -5.57 -1.01
C GLY A 341 12.50 -6.55 -1.95
N GLY A 342 13.83 -6.62 -1.84
CA GLY A 342 14.65 -7.61 -2.56
C GLY A 342 14.66 -7.43 -4.07
N ILE A 343 14.53 -6.20 -4.54
CA ILE A 343 14.67 -5.84 -5.96
C ILE A 343 16.02 -5.17 -6.23
N HIS A 344 16.52 -5.27 -7.46
CA HIS A 344 17.76 -4.66 -7.94
C HIS A 344 17.63 -4.17 -9.39
N CYS A 345 18.56 -3.34 -9.86
CA CYS A 345 18.53 -2.70 -11.19
C CYS A 345 18.46 -3.70 -12.36
N GLY A 346 19.02 -4.91 -12.22
CA GLY A 346 18.92 -5.98 -13.22
C GLY A 346 17.48 -6.40 -13.56
N GLN A 347 16.54 -6.18 -12.64
CA GLN A 347 15.12 -6.51 -12.81
C GLN A 347 14.29 -5.35 -13.39
N MET A 348 14.90 -4.23 -13.78
CA MET A 348 14.19 -3.00 -14.15
C MET A 348 13.17 -3.20 -15.28
N HIS A 349 13.51 -4.01 -16.28
CA HIS A 349 12.61 -4.37 -17.38
C HIS A 349 11.32 -5.07 -16.88
N GLN A 350 11.45 -6.01 -15.96
CA GLN A 350 10.32 -6.73 -15.38
C GLN A 350 9.46 -5.79 -14.51
N LEU A 351 10.10 -4.92 -13.72
CA LEU A 351 9.41 -3.96 -12.88
C LEU A 351 8.58 -2.99 -13.73
N LEU A 352 9.15 -2.42 -14.79
CA LEU A 352 8.40 -1.52 -15.68
C LEU A 352 7.26 -2.26 -16.39
N TYR A 353 7.48 -3.49 -16.84
CA TYR A 353 6.45 -4.30 -17.48
C TYR A 353 5.25 -4.59 -16.58
N TYR A 354 5.52 -5.00 -15.34
CA TYR A 354 4.44 -5.37 -14.43
C TYR A 354 3.76 -4.17 -13.77
N LEU A 355 4.49 -3.08 -13.53
CA LEU A 355 4.10 -2.06 -12.55
C LEU A 355 3.85 -0.67 -13.15
N GLY A 356 4.29 -0.43 -14.39
CA GLY A 356 4.05 0.83 -15.11
C GLY A 356 4.81 2.03 -14.54
N ASP A 357 4.32 3.24 -14.83
CA ASP A 357 5.00 4.51 -14.49
C ASP A 357 4.58 5.10 -13.15
N ASP A 358 3.31 4.98 -12.76
CA ASP A 358 2.76 5.52 -11.52
C ASP A 358 3.05 4.61 -10.33
N VAL A 359 4.33 4.44 -10.01
CA VAL A 359 4.84 3.58 -8.93
C VAL A 359 6.10 4.19 -8.32
N VAL A 360 6.35 3.92 -7.04
CA VAL A 360 7.67 4.12 -6.41
C VAL A 360 8.42 2.78 -6.36
N LEU A 361 9.60 2.69 -6.99
CA LEU A 361 10.48 1.52 -6.93
C LEU A 361 11.54 1.72 -5.84
N GLN A 362 11.59 0.83 -4.85
CA GLN A 362 12.44 0.99 -3.67
C GLN A 362 13.57 -0.04 -3.56
N PHE A 363 14.81 0.46 -3.65
CA PHE A 363 16.04 -0.33 -3.68
C PHE A 363 16.86 -0.13 -2.40
N GLY A 364 16.42 -0.67 -1.25
CA GLY A 364 17.17 -0.55 0.00
C GLY A 364 18.56 -1.21 -0.09
N GLY A 365 18.60 -2.55 -0.09
CA GLY A 365 19.84 -3.31 -0.27
C GLY A 365 20.49 -3.06 -1.64
N GLY A 366 19.68 -2.93 -2.70
CA GLY A 366 20.16 -2.65 -4.06
C GLY A 366 20.74 -1.25 -4.29
N THR A 367 20.75 -0.38 -3.27
CA THR A 367 21.48 0.89 -3.29
C THR A 367 22.64 0.84 -2.30
N ILE A 368 22.36 0.53 -1.04
CA ILE A 368 23.32 0.67 0.06
C ILE A 368 24.36 -0.46 0.04
N GLY A 369 24.03 -1.60 -0.55
CA GLY A 369 24.93 -2.75 -0.70
C GLY A 369 25.85 -2.68 -1.92
N HIS A 370 25.83 -1.59 -2.69
CA HIS A 370 26.69 -1.42 -3.86
C HIS A 370 28.18 -1.38 -3.44
N PRO A 371 29.09 -2.10 -4.13
CA PRO A 371 30.49 -2.21 -3.71
C PRO A 371 31.22 -0.86 -3.68
N ASP A 372 30.90 0.04 -4.60
CA ASP A 372 31.51 1.37 -4.69
C ASP A 372 30.78 2.45 -3.85
N GLY A 373 29.90 2.04 -2.94
CA GLY A 373 29.20 2.92 -2.01
C GLY A 373 27.83 3.42 -2.48
N ILE A 374 27.18 4.18 -1.59
CA ILE A 374 25.73 4.49 -1.66
C ILE A 374 25.39 5.38 -2.87
N GLN A 375 26.22 6.39 -3.17
CA GLN A 375 26.02 7.24 -4.35
C GLN A 375 26.05 6.41 -5.65
N ALA A 376 27.02 5.48 -5.77
CA ALA A 376 27.13 4.62 -6.94
C ALA A 376 25.90 3.71 -7.10
N GLY A 377 25.42 3.10 -6.02
CA GLY A 377 24.19 2.30 -6.06
C GLY A 377 22.95 3.10 -6.47
N ALA A 378 22.84 4.35 -6.00
CA ALA A 378 21.75 5.24 -6.40
C ALA A 378 21.83 5.59 -7.89
N THR A 379 23.03 5.91 -8.38
CA THR A 379 23.29 6.18 -9.80
C THR A 379 22.95 4.98 -10.67
N ALA A 380 23.36 3.77 -10.26
CA ALA A 380 23.07 2.54 -10.99
C ALA A 380 21.56 2.31 -11.18
N ASN A 381 20.78 2.47 -10.11
CA ASN A 381 19.32 2.33 -10.17
C ASN A 381 18.67 3.40 -11.06
N ARG A 382 19.15 4.65 -11.00
CA ARG A 382 18.63 5.75 -11.82
C ARG A 382 18.92 5.55 -13.31
N VAL A 383 20.17 5.22 -13.66
CA VAL A 383 20.57 4.97 -15.05
C VAL A 383 19.83 3.77 -15.63
N ALA A 384 19.67 2.68 -14.88
CA ALA A 384 18.89 1.51 -15.31
C ALA A 384 17.44 1.88 -15.62
N LEU A 385 16.80 2.69 -14.75
CA LEU A 385 15.42 3.13 -14.95
C LEU A 385 15.28 3.99 -16.21
N GLU A 386 16.09 5.02 -16.34
CA GLU A 386 16.00 5.97 -17.46
C GLU A 386 16.30 5.30 -18.80
N ALA A 387 17.32 4.44 -18.86
CA ALA A 387 17.64 3.67 -20.07
C ALA A 387 16.47 2.76 -20.49
N MET A 388 15.81 2.12 -19.53
CA MET A 388 14.69 1.23 -19.81
C MET A 388 13.43 2.00 -20.23
N VAL A 389 13.13 3.13 -19.59
CA VAL A 389 12.01 3.99 -19.97
C VAL A 389 12.24 4.58 -21.38
N LEU A 390 13.45 5.01 -21.69
CA LEU A 390 13.80 5.52 -23.02
C LEU A 390 13.60 4.43 -24.08
N ALA A 391 14.18 3.24 -23.88
CA ALA A 391 14.04 2.11 -24.80
C ALA A 391 12.57 1.71 -25.02
N ARG A 392 11.76 1.68 -23.95
CA ARG A 392 10.31 1.44 -24.05
C ARG A 392 9.64 2.50 -24.93
N ASN A 393 9.92 3.77 -24.69
CA ASN A 393 9.29 4.88 -25.39
C ASN A 393 9.73 4.96 -26.87
N GLU A 394 10.92 4.44 -27.21
CA GLU A 394 11.40 4.23 -28.58
C GLU A 394 10.75 3.02 -29.28
N GLY A 395 9.91 2.25 -28.57
CA GLY A 395 9.19 1.10 -29.11
C GLY A 395 9.97 -0.21 -29.13
N ARG A 396 11.08 -0.31 -28.40
CA ARG A 396 11.83 -1.57 -28.27
C ARG A 396 11.03 -2.60 -27.48
N ASP A 397 11.24 -3.89 -27.76
CA ASP A 397 10.76 -4.97 -26.89
C ASP A 397 11.62 -5.02 -25.63
N TYR A 398 11.43 -4.04 -24.75
CA TYR A 398 12.22 -3.91 -23.52
C TYR A 398 12.00 -5.07 -22.55
N VAL A 399 10.98 -5.92 -22.76
CA VAL A 399 10.75 -7.12 -21.96
C VAL A 399 11.69 -8.24 -22.42
N GLY A 400 11.78 -8.50 -23.72
CA GLY A 400 12.71 -9.47 -24.31
C GLY A 400 14.16 -9.00 -24.33
N GLU A 401 14.38 -7.72 -24.67
CA GLU A 401 15.70 -7.08 -24.83
C GLU A 401 16.23 -6.45 -23.53
N GLY A 402 15.47 -6.52 -22.43
CA GLY A 402 15.76 -5.83 -21.17
C GLY A 402 17.21 -5.99 -20.66
N PRO A 403 17.74 -7.21 -20.52
CA PRO A 403 19.11 -7.43 -20.11
C PRO A 403 20.16 -6.80 -21.05
N GLU A 404 19.88 -6.74 -22.35
CA GLU A 404 20.77 -6.11 -23.33
C GLU A 404 20.75 -4.57 -23.21
N ILE A 405 19.56 -3.97 -23.08
CA ILE A 405 19.41 -2.54 -22.83
C ILE A 405 20.25 -2.12 -21.61
N LEU A 406 20.18 -2.89 -20.53
CA LEU A 406 20.97 -2.62 -19.32
C LEU A 406 22.48 -2.78 -19.56
N ARG A 407 22.92 -3.82 -20.26
CA ARG A 407 24.34 -3.99 -20.62
C ARG A 407 24.87 -2.85 -21.49
N ASN A 408 24.06 -2.36 -22.43
CA ASN A 408 24.43 -1.24 -23.28
C ASN A 408 24.57 0.05 -22.46
N ALA A 409 23.64 0.33 -21.55
CA ALA A 409 23.77 1.46 -20.62
C ALA A 409 24.99 1.33 -19.69
N ALA A 410 25.27 0.10 -19.21
CA ALA A 410 26.43 -0.19 -18.36
C ALA A 410 27.78 0.02 -19.06
N SER A 411 27.84 -0.01 -20.40
CA SER A 411 29.08 0.24 -21.15
C SER A 411 29.67 1.63 -20.92
N THR A 412 28.82 2.61 -20.56
CA THR A 412 29.21 4.00 -20.27
C THR A 412 28.93 4.41 -18.82
N CYS A 413 28.39 3.51 -17.99
CA CYS A 413 28.09 3.75 -16.58
C CYS A 413 28.75 2.69 -15.68
N GLY A 414 29.91 3.03 -15.12
CA GLY A 414 30.66 2.16 -14.19
C GLY A 414 29.83 1.63 -13.02
N PRO A 415 29.06 2.47 -12.29
CA PRO A 415 28.17 2.01 -11.24
C PRO A 415 27.14 0.97 -11.70
N LEU A 416 26.49 1.17 -12.85
CA LEU A 416 25.53 0.18 -13.37
C LEU A 416 26.22 -1.13 -13.79
N LYS A 417 27.47 -1.09 -14.22
CA LYS A 417 28.24 -2.30 -14.55
C LYS A 417 28.61 -3.11 -13.31
N ALA A 418 28.83 -2.45 -12.18
CA ALA A 418 29.20 -3.10 -10.92
C ALA A 418 27.99 -3.65 -10.15
N ALA A 419 26.83 -3.02 -10.30
CA ALA A 419 25.54 -3.42 -9.72
C ALA A 419 24.91 -4.63 -10.43
#